data_AF-A0A6G8I2N4-F1
#
_entry.id   AF-A0A6G8I2N4-F1
#
_cell.length_a   1.000
_cell.length_b   1.000
_cell.length_c   1.000
_cell.angle_alpha   90.00
_cell.angle_beta   90.00
_cell.angle_gamma   90.00
#
_symmetry.space_group_name_H-M   'P 1'
#
loop_
_entity.id
_entity.type
_entity.pdbx_description
1 polymer ?
#
loop_
_entity_poly.entity_id
_entity_poly.type
_entity_poly.pdbx_seq_one_letter_code
_entity_poly.pdbx_strand_id
1 'polypeptide(L)'
;MLEGFFPNFEIGSISLRRDSWLTLIVFSISTIFLPAMTEETFYRKNMILFDSKKAIFLTTFFSMLLYALEHSLSWWGIFLTMIWALPLSFSYIKTRNIYVVMTAHFIGNLIGNGSDVIATLIHWLS
;
A
#
# COMPACT_ATOMS: atom_id res chain seq x y z
N MET A 1 7.44 9.25 0.98
CA MET A 1 8.42 9.46 2.07
C MET A 1 9.83 8.90 1.76
N LEU A 2 9.97 7.74 1.10
CA LEU A 2 11.29 7.26 0.61
C LEU A 2 11.72 7.86 -0.74
N GLU A 3 10.74 8.16 -1.58
CA GLU A 3 10.91 8.76 -2.92
C GLU A 3 11.62 10.12 -2.88
N GLY A 4 11.42 10.90 -1.80
CA GLY A 4 12.05 12.21 -1.61
C GLY A 4 13.56 12.15 -1.41
N PHE A 5 14.13 10.98 -1.07
CA PHE A 5 15.58 10.81 -0.96
C PHE A 5 16.25 10.55 -2.32
N PHE A 6 15.49 10.09 -3.31
CA PHE A 6 16.00 9.70 -4.62
C PHE A 6 15.12 10.30 -5.75
N PRO A 7 15.06 11.64 -5.85
CA PRO A 7 14.11 12.32 -6.74
C PRO A 7 14.36 12.08 -8.24
N ASN A 8 15.55 11.61 -8.60
CA ASN A 8 15.94 11.36 -9.99
C ASN A 8 15.54 9.96 -10.50
N PHE A 9 14.98 9.10 -9.65
CA PHE A 9 14.58 7.76 -10.04
C PHE A 9 13.07 7.69 -10.27
N GLU A 10 12.68 7.21 -11.44
CA GLU A 10 11.27 7.02 -11.76
C GLU A 10 10.64 5.98 -10.85
N ILE A 11 9.51 6.33 -10.24
CA ILE A 11 8.74 5.43 -9.36
C ILE A 11 7.80 4.56 -10.18
N GLY A 12 7.37 5.02 -11.37
CA GLY A 12 6.47 4.25 -12.23
C GLY A 12 5.08 4.00 -11.63
N SER A 13 4.64 4.84 -10.68
CA SER A 13 3.29 4.82 -10.10
C SER A 13 2.32 5.65 -10.95
N ILE A 14 1.05 5.25 -10.96
CA ILE A 14 -0.01 5.93 -11.69
C ILE A 14 -1.00 6.51 -10.67
N SER A 15 -1.18 7.83 -10.68
CA SER A 15 -2.17 8.47 -9.80
C SER A 15 -3.57 8.42 -10.39
N LEU A 16 -4.55 8.16 -9.54
CA LEU A 16 -5.96 8.36 -9.86
C LEU A 16 -6.30 9.86 -9.92
N ARG A 17 -7.29 10.22 -10.74
CA ARG A 17 -7.79 11.59 -10.89
C ARG A 17 -8.70 11.98 -9.72
N ARG A 18 -8.72 13.28 -9.40
CA ARG A 18 -9.50 13.91 -8.31
C ARG A 18 -10.03 15.28 -8.75
N ASP A 19 -10.52 15.36 -9.98
CA ASP A 19 -10.97 16.58 -10.67
C ASP A 19 -12.44 16.94 -10.42
N SER A 20 -13.21 16.09 -9.74
CA SER A 20 -14.62 16.29 -9.40
C SER A 20 -14.97 15.65 -8.07
N TRP A 21 -16.08 16.06 -7.45
CA TRP A 21 -16.56 15.43 -6.21
C TRP A 21 -16.69 13.90 -6.32
N LEU A 22 -17.17 13.41 -7.47
CA LEU A 22 -17.30 11.97 -7.72
C LEU A 22 -15.92 11.29 -7.74
N THR A 23 -14.97 11.83 -8.51
CA THR A 23 -13.63 11.24 -8.61
C THR A 23 -12.85 11.34 -7.30
N LEU A 24 -13.08 12.37 -6.49
CA LEU A 24 -12.51 12.52 -5.14
C LEU A 24 -13.09 11.49 -4.15
N ILE A 25 -14.40 11.22 -4.18
CA ILE A 25 -15.02 10.18 -3.36
C ILE A 25 -14.49 8.80 -3.77
N VAL A 26 -14.47 8.51 -5.08
CA VAL A 26 -13.95 7.24 -5.60
C VAL A 26 -12.50 7.07 -5.19
N PHE A 27 -11.66 8.10 -5.39
CA PHE A 27 -10.27 8.11 -4.92
C PHE A 27 -10.19 7.77 -3.43
N SER A 28 -10.92 8.47 -2.57
CA SER A 28 -10.85 8.28 -1.12
C SER A 28 -11.20 6.84 -0.73
N ILE A 29 -12.27 6.28 -1.30
CA ILE A 29 -12.68 4.91 -1.01
C ILE A 29 -11.65 3.91 -1.54
N SER A 30 -11.17 4.09 -2.78
CA SER A 30 -10.30 3.14 -3.48
C SER A 30 -8.83 3.25 -3.10
N THR A 31 -8.38 4.31 -2.43
CA THR A 31 -6.98 4.50 -2.04
C THR A 31 -6.76 4.57 -0.53
N ILE A 32 -7.82 4.75 0.27
CA ILE A 32 -7.71 4.79 1.74
C ILE A 32 -8.32 3.54 2.35
N PHE A 33 -9.60 3.30 2.10
CA PHE A 33 -10.36 2.29 2.83
C PHE A 33 -10.22 0.89 2.22
N LEU A 34 -10.52 0.74 0.93
CA LEU A 34 -10.52 -0.56 0.26
C LEU A 34 -9.13 -1.23 0.25
N PRO A 35 -8.02 -0.56 -0.10
CA PRO A 35 -6.68 -1.15 -0.14
C PRO A 35 -6.33 -1.88 1.15
N ALA A 36 -6.53 -1.23 2.29
CA ALA A 36 -6.21 -1.79 3.60
C ALA A 36 -6.94 -3.12 3.86
N MET A 37 -8.14 -3.30 3.32
CA MET A 37 -8.90 -4.55 3.44
C MET A 37 -8.50 -5.57 2.38
N THR A 38 -8.49 -5.18 1.11
CA THR A 38 -8.31 -6.08 -0.02
C THR A 38 -6.87 -6.56 -0.13
N GLU A 39 -5.91 -5.65 -0.06
CA GLU A 39 -4.49 -5.94 -0.24
C GLU A 39 -3.96 -6.77 0.93
N GLU A 40 -4.34 -6.43 2.17
CA GLU A 40 -3.90 -7.23 3.32
C GLU A 40 -4.57 -8.61 3.35
N THR A 41 -5.85 -8.71 3.01
CA THR A 41 -6.50 -10.03 2.90
C THR A 41 -5.85 -10.88 1.82
N PHE A 42 -5.60 -10.31 0.65
CA PHE A 42 -5.04 -11.05 -0.48
C PHE A 42 -3.56 -11.40 -0.24
N TYR A 43 -2.71 -10.40 -0.12
CA TYR A 43 -1.26 -10.60 -0.07
C TYR A 43 -0.80 -11.16 1.27
N ARG A 44 -1.44 -10.84 2.41
CA ARG A 44 -0.93 -11.28 3.72
C ARG A 44 -1.71 -12.49 4.20
N LYS A 45 -3.01 -12.35 4.39
CA LYS A 45 -3.82 -13.44 4.97
C LYS A 45 -3.86 -14.68 4.08
N ASN A 46 -4.11 -14.52 2.78
CA ASN A 46 -4.35 -15.66 1.89
C ASN A 46 -3.06 -16.24 1.29
N MET A 47 -2.04 -15.40 1.04
CA MET A 47 -0.80 -15.89 0.44
C MET A 47 0.24 -16.39 1.45
N ILE A 48 0.39 -15.76 2.62
CA ILE A 48 1.45 -16.14 3.57
C ILE A 48 1.06 -17.42 4.31
N LEU A 49 1.72 -18.53 3.95
CA LEU A 49 1.47 -19.85 4.51
C LEU A 49 2.34 -20.11 5.73
N PHE A 50 1.74 -20.70 6.76
CA PHE A 50 2.39 -20.94 8.05
C PHE A 50 2.79 -22.41 8.30
N ASP A 51 2.81 -23.22 7.25
CA ASP A 51 3.10 -24.67 7.34
C ASP A 51 4.54 -24.99 7.73
N SER A 52 5.50 -24.15 7.33
CA SER A 52 6.92 -24.31 7.66
C SER A 52 7.67 -22.99 7.57
N LYS A 53 8.86 -22.92 8.19
CA LYS A 53 9.74 -21.74 8.06
C LYS A 53 10.08 -21.41 6.60
N LYS A 54 10.28 -22.45 5.77
CA LYS A 54 10.53 -22.29 4.33
C LYS A 54 9.31 -21.72 3.60
N ALA A 55 8.12 -22.26 3.90
CA ALA A 55 6.87 -21.76 3.31
C ALA A 55 6.62 -20.30 3.69
N ILE A 56 6.79 -19.92 4.96
CA ILE A 56 6.65 -18.53 5.42
C ILE A 56 7.59 -17.62 4.63
N PHE A 57 8.87 -17.97 4.54
CA PHE A 57 9.85 -17.15 3.84
C PHE A 57 9.51 -16.96 2.34
N LEU A 58 9.25 -18.06 1.63
CA LEU A 58 8.95 -18.02 0.19
C LEU A 58 7.64 -17.27 -0.10
N THR A 59 6.57 -17.63 0.61
CA THR A 59 5.26 -17.00 0.39
C THR A 59 5.24 -15.53 0.78
N THR A 60 6.00 -15.12 1.81
CA THR A 60 6.18 -13.71 2.15
C THR A 60 6.92 -12.95 1.06
N PHE A 61 7.99 -13.52 0.51
CA PHE A 61 8.71 -12.90 -0.60
C PHE A 61 7.81 -12.69 -1.82
N PHE A 62 7.08 -13.71 -2.25
CA PHE A 62 6.15 -13.60 -3.40
C PHE A 62 4.97 -12.66 -3.12
N SER A 63 4.43 -12.69 -1.91
CA SER A 63 3.41 -11.74 -1.44
C SER A 63 3.88 -10.29 -1.61
N MET A 64 5.08 -9.97 -1.12
CA MET A 64 5.66 -8.62 -1.23
C MET A 64 5.98 -8.23 -2.67
N LEU A 65 6.47 -9.18 -3.48
CA LEU A 65 6.78 -8.94 -4.89
C LEU A 65 5.53 -8.65 -5.71
N LEU A 66 4.46 -9.44 -5.56
CA LEU A 66 3.21 -9.21 -6.27
C LEU A 66 2.52 -7.92 -5.81
N TYR A 67 2.59 -7.60 -4.52
CA TYR A 67 2.14 -6.32 -4.00
C TYR A 67 2.90 -5.16 -4.65
N ALA A 68 4.23 -5.27 -4.79
CA ALA A 68 5.04 -4.23 -5.41
C ALA A 68 4.79 -4.07 -6.92
N LEU A 69 4.53 -5.17 -7.62
CA LEU A 69 4.20 -5.17 -9.05
C LEU A 69 2.83 -4.55 -9.34
N GLU A 70 1.90 -4.57 -8.38
CA GLU A 70 0.62 -3.85 -8.48
C GLU A 70 0.82 -2.33 -8.45
N HIS A 71 1.81 -1.85 -7.70
CA HIS A 71 1.97 -0.43 -7.39
C HIS A 71 2.98 0.31 -8.29
N SER A 72 3.83 -0.41 -9.00
CA SER A 72 4.91 0.20 -9.77
C SER A 72 5.26 -0.58 -11.03
N LEU A 73 5.44 0.15 -12.13
CA LEU A 73 5.98 -0.37 -13.38
C LEU A 73 7.50 -0.22 -13.50
N SER A 74 8.15 0.57 -12.63
CA SER A 74 9.61 0.75 -12.65
C SER A 74 10.31 -0.21 -11.68
N TRP A 75 11.53 -0.62 -12.02
CA TRP A 75 12.34 -1.47 -11.15
C TRP A 75 12.62 -0.81 -9.79
N TRP A 76 12.84 0.50 -9.78
CA TRP A 76 13.10 1.25 -8.56
C TRP A 76 11.85 1.35 -7.68
N GLY A 77 10.68 1.65 -8.26
CA GLY A 77 9.43 1.72 -7.52
C GLY A 77 8.99 0.35 -6.99
N ILE A 78 9.25 -0.74 -7.73
CA ILE A 78 9.01 -2.11 -7.25
C ILE A 78 9.87 -2.37 -6.02
N PHE A 79 11.17 -2.07 -6.08
CA PHE A 79 12.07 -2.26 -4.94
C PHE A 79 11.64 -1.44 -3.72
N LEU A 80 11.30 -0.16 -3.90
CA LEU A 80 10.81 0.69 -2.81
C LEU A 80 9.49 0.17 -2.21
N THR A 81 8.58 -0.30 -3.05
CA THR A 81 7.30 -0.84 -2.58
C THR A 81 7.50 -2.14 -1.81
N MET A 82 8.48 -2.98 -2.19
CA MET A 82 8.86 -4.14 -1.39
C MET A 82 9.38 -3.73 0.00
N ILE A 83 10.15 -2.64 0.12
CA ILE A 83 10.58 -2.12 1.44
C ILE A 83 9.37 -1.71 2.28
N TRP A 84 8.36 -1.06 1.68
CA TRP A 84 7.11 -0.71 2.35
C TRP A 84 6.27 -1.92 2.75
N ALA A 85 6.23 -2.96 1.91
CA ALA A 85 5.51 -4.19 2.17
C ALA A 85 6.10 -4.99 3.34
N LEU A 86 7.40 -4.83 3.62
CA LEU A 86 8.15 -5.59 4.63
C LEU A 86 7.60 -5.42 6.06
N PRO A 87 7.42 -4.19 6.61
CA PRO A 87 6.85 -4.02 7.94
C PRO A 87 5.42 -4.57 8.06
N LEU A 88 4.60 -4.44 7.00
CA LEU A 88 3.25 -5.01 6.97
C LEU A 88 3.31 -6.54 7.07
N SER A 89 4.12 -7.19 6.23
CA SER A 89 4.30 -8.64 6.25
C SER A 89 4.88 -9.14 7.58
N PHE A 90 5.88 -8.46 8.14
CA PHE A 90 6.47 -8.83 9.42
C PHE A 90 5.46 -8.71 10.57
N SER A 91 4.67 -7.63 10.59
CA SER A 91 3.63 -7.44 11.59
C SER A 91 2.57 -8.54 11.54
N TYR A 92 2.16 -8.99 10.34
CA TYR A 92 1.24 -10.13 10.18
C TYR A 92 1.86 -11.42 10.70
N ILE A 93 3.09 -11.74 10.29
CA ILE A 93 3.80 -12.95 10.71
C ILE A 93 4.00 -12.99 12.22
N LYS A 94 4.24 -11.83 12.85
CA LYS A 94 4.45 -11.72 14.30
C LYS A 94 3.16 -11.83 15.10
N THR A 95 2.09 -11.16 14.66
CA THR A 95 0.83 -11.05 15.43
C THR A 95 -0.18 -12.13 15.11
N ARG A 96 -0.10 -12.72 13.91
CA ARG A 96 -1.10 -13.63 13.34
C ARG A 96 -2.51 -13.05 13.30
N ASN A 97 -2.60 -11.72 13.31
CA ASN A 97 -3.86 -11.00 13.32
C ASN A 97 -3.88 -10.05 12.14
N ILE A 98 -4.75 -10.34 11.17
CA ILE A 98 -4.84 -9.53 9.95
C ILE A 98 -5.32 -8.10 10.25
N TYR A 99 -6.16 -7.91 11.28
CA TYR A 99 -6.71 -6.60 11.62
C TYR A 99 -5.64 -5.62 12.11
N VAL A 100 -4.54 -6.12 12.71
CA VAL A 100 -3.40 -5.27 13.08
C VAL A 100 -2.80 -4.63 11.83
N VAL A 101 -2.58 -5.43 10.78
CA VAL A 101 -1.95 -4.97 9.54
C VAL A 101 -2.90 -4.12 8.71
N MET A 102 -4.18 -4.50 8.64
CA MET A 102 -5.23 -3.69 8.02
C MET A 102 -5.30 -2.29 8.65
N THR A 103 -5.21 -2.22 9.98
CA THR A 103 -5.25 -0.94 10.70
C THR A 103 -4.00 -0.11 10.40
N ALA A 104 -2.80 -0.72 10.43
CA ALA A 104 -1.56 -0.02 10.13
C ALA A 104 -1.54 0.53 8.69
N HIS A 105 -1.97 -0.29 7.73
CA HIS A 105 -2.09 0.11 6.33
C HIS A 105 -3.13 1.23 6.16
N PHE A 106 -4.32 1.10 6.75
CA PHE A 106 -5.35 2.14 6.72
C PHE A 106 -4.83 3.49 7.25
N ILE A 107 -4.11 3.48 8.38
CA ILE A 107 -3.49 4.70 8.94
C ILE A 107 -2.46 5.29 7.97
N GLY A 108 -1.62 4.44 7.36
CA GLY A 108 -0.66 4.87 6.34
C GLY A 108 -1.35 5.57 5.16
N ASN A 109 -2.45 4.99 4.66
CA ASN A 109 -3.20 5.57 3.57
C ASN A 109 -3.94 6.85 3.99
N LEU A 110 -4.44 6.92 5.22
CA LEU A 110 -5.06 8.13 5.75
C LEU A 110 -4.04 9.29 5.82
N ILE A 111 -2.79 9.01 6.18
CA ILE A 111 -1.73 10.02 6.20
C ILE A 111 -1.32 10.41 4.78
N GLY A 112 -1.05 9.44 3.90
CA GLY A 112 -0.58 9.70 2.54
C GLY A 112 -1.66 10.21 1.59
N ASN A 113 -2.69 9.41 1.36
CA ASN A 113 -3.78 9.75 0.44
C ASN A 113 -4.80 10.72 1.06
N GLY A 114 -4.95 10.72 2.39
CA GLY A 114 -5.84 11.66 3.08
C GLY A 114 -5.31 13.11 3.08
N SER A 115 -3.99 13.33 3.17
CA SER A 115 -3.44 14.69 3.00
C SER A 115 -3.75 15.26 1.61
N ASP A 116 -3.72 14.37 0.62
CA ASP A 116 -4.04 14.64 -0.77
C ASP A 116 -5.50 15.04 -0.96
N VAL A 117 -6.43 14.37 -0.29
CA VAL A 117 -7.86 14.73 -0.27
C VAL A 117 -8.07 16.10 0.39
N ILE A 118 -7.45 16.34 1.55
CA ILE A 118 -7.57 17.61 2.27
C ILE A 118 -7.04 18.77 1.43
N ALA A 119 -5.88 18.61 0.80
CA ALA A 119 -5.29 19.62 -0.08
C ALA A 119 -6.21 19.96 -1.26
N THR A 120 -6.82 18.96 -1.89
CA THR A 120 -7.80 19.17 -2.96
C THR A 120 -9.03 19.95 -2.45
N LEU A 121 -9.56 19.60 -1.28
CA LEU A 121 -10.72 20.30 -0.71
C LEU A 121 -10.41 21.76 -0.35
N ILE A 122 -9.25 22.03 0.24
CA ILE A 122 -8.82 23.41 0.54
C ILE A 122 -8.78 24.22 -0.74
N HIS A 123 -8.16 23.68 -1.81
CA HIS A 123 -8.06 24.37 -3.09
C HIS A 123 -9.42 24.67 -3.74
N TRP A 124 -10.43 23.81 -3.57
CA TRP A 124 -11.77 24.05 -4.12
C TRP A 124 -12.62 25.01 -3.30
N LEU A 125 -12.31 25.18 -2.01
CA LEU A 125 -13.10 25.97 -1.07
C LEU A 125 -12.48 27.35 -0.76
N SER A 126 -11.23 27.59 -1.15
CA SER A 126 -10.52 28.88 -1.07
C SER A 126 -10.82 29.77 -2.27
#